data_AF-A0A9W6C3Y4-F1
#
_entry.id   AF-A0A9W6C3Y4-F1
#
_cell.length_a   1.000
_cell.length_b   1.000
_cell.length_c   1.000
_cell.angle_alpha   90.00
_cell.angle_beta   90.00
_cell.angle_gamma   90.00
#
_symmetry.space_group_name_H-M   'P 1'
#
loop_
_entity.id
_entity.type
_entity.pdbx_description
1 polymer ?
#
loop_
_entity_poly.entity_id
_entity_poly.type
_entity_poly.pdbx_seq_one_letter_code
_entity_poly.pdbx_strand_id
1 'polypeptide(L)'
;MGHPEPDGPHYETEAHARHRDEPAPNGRFAVQGSLDLHLITENAGAAAEESGDCRPSDGLERVILQEKSVPRGSSMIIYRATNRITGKIYIGKTVRHLYHAKARHRQRAMRRDLYGSDSYFYAAIRKHGWSAFDWTIIDQGENDTELQALERAWIAQTGSYRDRSIGYNMTPGGDGGAGRKLSPEQIAGISLRSSGKGNPGWGKFGKAHPAYGHIKSPEVRAAISRAHKGKKVSSETRAKLSATRVAMFAEQRRETLRRQEEERCARRAAQAAKKAAGGFKGEKARASKVTDQQRAEICRRRAAGESYSAIARDVSLKLTGVRAVVLHWGPLNGYPFLRVVAASNHRAKLTDKDRMTIISRYNDGEAIAALASAFNVITAALTVAAAGTACRQPAMLKASADMNLADLKAIQSRAQDLVQAKVDQKLDNAA
;
A
#
# COMPACT_ATOMS: atom_id res chain seq x y z
N MET A 1 -39.12 -36.82 -29.29
CA MET A 1 -39.12 -35.62 -28.43
C MET A 1 -37.68 -35.11 -28.42
N GLY A 2 -37.24 -34.27 -29.34
CA GLY A 2 -37.74 -32.91 -29.57
C GLY A 2 -37.04 -31.96 -28.59
N HIS A 3 -35.71 -31.86 -28.66
CA HIS A 3 -34.93 -30.86 -27.91
C HIS A 3 -34.67 -29.66 -28.82
N PRO A 4 -35.10 -28.44 -28.48
CA PRO A 4 -34.78 -27.26 -29.26
C PRO A 4 -33.39 -26.73 -28.86
N GLU A 5 -32.54 -26.53 -29.87
CA GLU A 5 -31.30 -25.77 -29.78
C GLU A 5 -31.60 -24.27 -29.57
N PRO A 6 -30.80 -23.53 -28.78
CA PRO A 6 -30.95 -22.09 -28.68
C PRO A 6 -30.17 -21.37 -29.79
N ASP A 7 -30.90 -20.65 -30.63
CA ASP A 7 -30.41 -19.73 -31.66
C ASP A 7 -29.44 -18.68 -31.08
N GLY A 8 -28.20 -18.70 -31.58
CA GLY A 8 -27.23 -17.64 -31.38
C GLY A 8 -27.47 -16.49 -32.38
N PRO A 9 -27.27 -15.22 -32.00
CA PRO A 9 -27.45 -14.12 -32.93
C PRO A 9 -26.32 -14.08 -33.97
N HIS A 10 -26.73 -14.17 -35.24
CA HIS A 10 -25.93 -13.88 -36.42
C HIS A 10 -25.35 -12.46 -36.35
N TYR A 11 -24.04 -12.35 -36.52
CA TYR A 11 -23.33 -11.10 -36.70
C TYR A 11 -23.33 -10.75 -38.19
N GLU A 12 -24.23 -9.85 -38.59
CA GLU A 12 -24.15 -9.20 -39.89
C GLU A 12 -22.98 -8.21 -39.89
N THR A 13 -22.03 -8.45 -40.78
CA THR A 13 -20.89 -7.58 -41.06
C THR A 13 -21.33 -6.48 -42.02
N GLU A 14 -21.76 -5.34 -41.48
CA GLU A 14 -21.89 -4.13 -42.29
C GLU A 14 -20.62 -3.28 -42.21
N ALA A 15 -19.91 -3.25 -43.34
CA ALA A 15 -18.85 -2.31 -43.62
C ALA A 15 -19.45 -0.90 -43.71
N HIS A 16 -19.02 0.01 -42.83
CA HIS A 16 -19.30 1.43 -42.99
C HIS A 16 -18.02 2.23 -43.23
N ALA A 17 -18.13 2.99 -44.31
CA ALA A 17 -17.09 3.68 -45.02
C ALA A 17 -16.44 4.78 -44.18
N ARG A 18 -15.15 4.97 -44.44
CA ARG A 18 -14.31 6.02 -43.89
C ARG A 18 -14.75 7.36 -44.49
N HIS A 19 -15.30 8.26 -43.70
CA HIS A 19 -15.31 9.68 -44.02
C HIS A 19 -14.06 10.34 -43.44
N ARG A 20 -13.20 10.81 -44.36
CA ARG A 20 -12.14 11.78 -44.10
C ARG A 20 -12.80 13.15 -43.94
N ASP A 21 -12.57 13.80 -42.81
CA ASP A 21 -12.80 15.24 -42.68
C ASP A 21 -11.45 15.97 -42.74
N GLU A 22 -11.31 16.81 -43.75
CA GLU A 22 -10.21 17.74 -43.97
C GLU A 22 -10.31 18.96 -43.04
N PRO A 23 -9.17 19.63 -42.72
CA PRO A 23 -9.15 20.81 -41.86
C PRO A 23 -9.45 22.11 -42.63
N ALA A 24 -10.32 22.96 -42.07
CA ALA A 24 -10.62 24.29 -42.60
C ALA A 24 -9.60 25.37 -42.13
N PRO A 25 -9.45 26.50 -42.87
CA PRO A 25 -8.20 27.24 -42.98
C PRO A 25 -8.08 28.53 -42.12
N ASN A 26 -6.83 29.00 -42.07
CA ASN A 26 -6.30 30.22 -41.45
C ASN A 26 -7.08 31.51 -41.77
N GLY A 27 -7.36 32.31 -40.73
CA GLY A 27 -7.76 33.72 -40.83
C GLY A 27 -6.72 34.62 -40.15
N ARG A 28 -5.92 35.33 -40.97
CA ARG A 28 -5.03 36.43 -40.58
C ARG A 28 -5.87 37.66 -40.19
N PHE A 29 -5.52 38.32 -39.09
CA PHE A 29 -5.79 39.75 -38.91
C PHE A 29 -4.49 40.44 -38.47
N ALA A 30 -3.96 41.25 -39.37
CA ALA A 30 -2.92 42.22 -39.09
C ALA A 30 -3.57 43.51 -38.60
N VAL A 31 -3.05 44.11 -37.54
CA VAL A 31 -3.28 45.53 -37.22
C VAL A 31 -1.93 46.13 -36.82
N GLN A 32 -1.50 47.10 -37.63
CA GLN A 32 -0.37 48.00 -37.41
C GLN A 32 -0.72 49.06 -36.34
N GLY A 33 0.30 49.59 -35.66
CA GLY A 33 0.21 50.76 -34.77
C GLY A 33 1.36 50.72 -33.76
N SER A 34 2.57 51.09 -34.19
CA SER A 34 3.17 52.43 -34.05
C SER A 34 3.76 52.67 -32.65
N LEU A 35 5.07 52.95 -32.65
CA LEU A 35 5.90 53.32 -31.51
C LEU A 35 5.31 54.49 -30.73
N ASP A 36 5.60 54.56 -29.43
CA ASP A 36 6.20 55.77 -28.86
C ASP A 36 7.06 55.44 -27.64
N LEU A 37 8.36 55.70 -27.79
CA LEU A 37 9.39 55.70 -26.77
C LEU A 37 9.48 57.15 -26.28
N HIS A 38 9.20 57.41 -25.00
CA HIS A 38 9.54 58.69 -24.38
C HIS A 38 10.31 58.43 -23.07
N LEU A 39 11.62 58.65 -23.16
CA LEU A 39 12.43 59.10 -22.04
C LEU A 39 11.96 60.52 -21.68
N ILE A 40 11.67 60.75 -20.41
CA ILE A 40 11.79 62.09 -19.83
C ILE A 40 12.54 61.93 -18.50
N THR A 41 13.79 62.38 -18.55
CA THR A 41 14.60 62.80 -17.41
C THR A 41 13.98 64.03 -16.77
N GLU A 42 13.91 64.08 -15.44
CA GLU A 42 13.95 65.37 -14.75
C GLU A 42 14.53 65.21 -13.34
N ASN A 43 15.31 66.22 -12.97
CA ASN A 43 16.33 66.26 -11.94
C ASN A 43 16.05 67.52 -11.11
N ALA A 44 15.90 67.39 -9.79
CA ALA A 44 15.99 68.45 -8.78
C ALA A 44 15.96 67.75 -7.41
N GLY A 45 16.88 67.89 -6.46
CA GLY A 45 17.82 68.97 -6.18
C GLY A 45 17.34 69.74 -4.94
N ALA A 46 17.75 69.32 -3.74
CA ALA A 46 17.98 70.20 -2.56
C ALA A 46 18.44 69.38 -1.33
N ALA A 47 19.51 69.87 -0.70
CA ALA A 47 20.19 69.35 0.48
C ALA A 47 19.51 69.76 1.81
N ALA A 48 19.69 68.96 2.86
CA ALA A 48 19.75 69.42 4.25
C ALA A 48 20.46 68.38 5.14
N GLU A 49 21.21 68.88 6.11
CA GLU A 49 22.27 68.24 6.89
C GLU A 49 21.81 67.35 8.07
N GLU A 50 22.76 66.48 8.46
CA GLU A 50 23.07 65.82 9.75
C GLU A 50 22.07 65.79 10.92
N SER A 51 21.82 64.59 11.45
CA SER A 51 22.17 64.22 12.84
C SER A 51 21.91 62.72 13.08
N GLY A 52 22.83 62.06 13.78
CA GLY A 52 22.88 60.60 13.92
C GLY A 52 21.91 60.04 14.96
N ASP A 53 21.47 58.80 14.71
CA ASP A 53 21.37 57.77 15.75
C ASP A 53 21.38 56.38 15.07
N CYS A 54 22.38 55.57 15.40
CA CYS A 54 22.63 54.28 14.78
C CYS A 54 21.79 53.20 15.49
N ARG A 55 20.65 52.82 14.91
CA ARG A 55 19.98 51.54 15.24
C ARG A 55 19.86 50.68 13.97
N PRO A 56 20.21 49.39 14.02
CA PRO A 56 20.05 48.52 12.87
C PRO A 56 18.55 48.33 12.64
N SER A 57 18.03 49.01 11.61
CA SER A 57 16.70 48.75 11.11
C SER A 57 16.79 47.54 10.18
N ASP A 58 16.11 46.46 10.55
CA ASP A 58 15.86 45.33 9.68
C ASP A 58 15.21 45.84 8.39
N GLY A 59 15.99 45.84 7.31
CA GLY A 59 15.56 46.15 5.95
C GLY A 59 14.60 45.10 5.43
N LEU A 60 13.34 45.21 5.83
CA LEU A 60 12.22 44.73 5.02
C LEU A 60 11.73 45.93 4.23
N GLU A 61 12.31 46.13 3.03
CA GLU A 61 11.65 46.91 1.98
C GLU A 61 10.23 46.37 1.84
N ARG A 62 9.24 47.10 2.37
CA ARG A 62 7.84 46.81 2.10
C ARG A 62 7.63 47.10 0.62
N VAL A 63 7.65 46.06 -0.21
CA VAL A 63 7.14 46.15 -1.58
C VAL A 63 5.68 46.57 -1.48
N ILE A 64 5.40 47.85 -1.71
CA ILE A 64 4.04 48.37 -1.81
C ILE A 64 3.54 47.94 -3.18
N LEU A 65 2.68 46.91 -3.22
CA LEU A 65 1.93 46.57 -4.42
C LEU A 65 1.05 47.75 -4.81
N GLN A 66 1.17 48.17 -6.07
CA GLN A 66 0.27 49.11 -6.71
C GLN A 66 -0.81 48.32 -7.47
N GLU A 67 -2.01 48.87 -7.55
CA GLU A 67 -3.08 48.28 -8.35
C GLU A 67 -2.62 48.23 -9.81
N LYS A 68 -2.50 47.03 -10.39
CA LYS A 68 -2.09 46.87 -11.78
C LYS A 68 -3.30 47.06 -12.70
N SER A 69 -3.10 47.76 -13.81
CA SER A 69 -4.11 47.80 -14.87
C SER A 69 -4.29 46.40 -15.46
N VAL A 70 -5.48 45.82 -15.28
CA VAL A 70 -5.80 44.47 -15.80
C VAL A 70 -6.46 44.59 -17.18
N PRO A 71 -5.86 44.02 -18.25
CA PRO A 71 -6.50 43.90 -19.56
C PRO A 71 -7.88 43.23 -19.48
N ARG A 72 -8.82 43.74 -20.27
CA ARG A 72 -10.16 43.14 -20.41
C ARG A 72 -10.02 41.74 -21.01
N GLY A 73 -10.19 40.70 -20.19
CA GLY A 73 -10.17 39.30 -20.64
C GLY A 73 -9.32 38.35 -19.81
N SER A 74 -8.47 38.85 -18.90
CA SER A 74 -7.60 38.00 -18.09
C SER A 74 -8.40 37.01 -17.22
N SER A 75 -8.04 35.74 -17.30
CA SER A 75 -8.71 34.66 -16.57
C SER A 75 -8.19 34.50 -15.15
N MET A 76 -6.93 34.84 -14.89
CA MET A 76 -6.27 34.71 -13.58
C MET A 76 -6.14 36.07 -12.90
N ILE A 77 -7.02 36.33 -11.95
CA ILE A 77 -7.17 37.66 -11.34
C ILE A 77 -7.23 37.61 -9.81
N ILE A 78 -6.73 38.68 -9.19
CA ILE A 78 -6.93 39.02 -7.79
C ILE A 78 -8.02 40.09 -7.72
N TYR A 79 -8.98 39.90 -6.83
CA TYR A 79 -10.07 40.84 -6.62
C TYR A 79 -10.22 41.19 -5.15
N ARG A 80 -10.77 42.38 -4.92
CA ARG A 80 -11.16 42.93 -3.63
C ARG A 80 -12.68 43.04 -3.58
N ALA A 81 -13.28 42.57 -2.49
CA ALA A 81 -14.67 42.83 -2.15
C ALA A 81 -14.72 43.77 -0.93
N THR A 82 -15.21 44.98 -1.12
CA THR A 82 -15.31 46.02 -0.08
C THR A 82 -16.74 46.13 0.40
N ASN A 83 -16.98 45.97 1.70
CA ASN A 83 -18.29 46.20 2.29
C ASN A 83 -18.50 47.72 2.46
N ARG A 84 -19.46 48.29 1.74
CA ARG A 84 -19.79 49.73 1.77
C ARG A 84 -20.27 50.22 3.14
N ILE A 85 -20.85 49.34 3.94
CA ILE A 85 -21.41 49.69 5.25
C ILE A 85 -20.31 49.72 6.31
N THR A 86 -19.40 48.75 6.29
CA THR A 86 -18.38 48.61 7.35
C THR A 86 -16.97 49.02 6.94
N GLY A 87 -16.72 49.32 5.66
CA GLY A 87 -15.38 49.58 5.11
C GLY A 87 -14.47 48.35 4.96
N LYS A 88 -14.81 47.24 5.62
CA LYS A 88 -14.01 46.01 5.62
C LYS A 88 -13.85 45.37 4.24
N ILE A 89 -12.71 44.74 4.03
CA ILE A 89 -12.32 44.16 2.74
C ILE A 89 -12.11 42.64 2.79
N TYR A 90 -12.34 41.98 1.66
CA TYR A 90 -11.96 40.60 1.41
C TYR A 90 -11.11 40.54 0.14
N ILE A 91 -9.94 39.90 0.23
CA ILE A 91 -9.05 39.65 -0.91
C ILE A 91 -9.21 38.20 -1.33
N GLY A 92 -9.43 37.95 -2.62
CA GLY A 92 -9.53 36.60 -3.15
C GLY A 92 -8.94 36.49 -4.56
N LYS A 93 -8.67 35.25 -4.96
CA LYS A 93 -8.19 34.91 -6.31
C LYS A 93 -9.15 34.04 -7.10
N THR A 94 -9.03 34.06 -8.41
CA THR A 94 -9.76 33.16 -9.31
C THR A 94 -9.00 32.95 -10.62
N VAL A 95 -9.03 31.73 -11.14
CA VAL A 95 -8.53 31.36 -12.49
C VAL A 95 -9.63 31.44 -13.57
N ARG A 96 -10.77 32.02 -13.21
CA ARG A 96 -11.92 32.32 -14.08
C ARG A 96 -12.31 33.78 -13.89
N HIS A 97 -13.14 34.32 -14.78
CA HIS A 97 -13.69 35.67 -14.66
C HIS A 97 -14.35 35.97 -13.30
N LEU A 98 -14.30 37.25 -12.90
CA LEU A 98 -14.85 37.77 -11.64
C LEU A 98 -16.31 37.38 -11.43
N TYR A 99 -17.13 37.38 -12.49
CA TYR A 99 -18.53 36.95 -12.44
C TYR A 99 -18.70 35.54 -11.84
N HIS A 100 -17.83 34.58 -12.20
CA HIS A 100 -17.90 33.23 -11.65
C HIS A 100 -17.49 33.17 -10.18
N ALA A 101 -16.50 33.96 -9.77
CA ALA A 101 -16.12 34.08 -8.36
C ALA A 101 -17.29 34.66 -7.54
N LYS A 102 -17.91 35.73 -8.04
CA LYS A 102 -19.09 36.36 -7.43
C LYS A 102 -20.25 35.36 -7.27
N ALA A 103 -20.62 34.66 -8.34
CA ALA A 103 -21.69 33.66 -8.29
C ALA A 103 -21.39 32.56 -7.26
N ARG A 104 -20.14 32.08 -7.20
CA ARG A 104 -19.70 31.07 -6.23
C ARG A 104 -19.83 31.56 -4.79
N HIS A 105 -19.40 32.80 -4.51
CA HIS A 105 -19.54 33.38 -3.16
C HIS A 105 -21.00 33.56 -2.77
N ARG A 106 -21.85 34.07 -3.68
CA ARG A 106 -23.28 34.22 -3.44
C ARG A 106 -23.93 32.87 -3.12
N GLN A 107 -23.66 31.84 -3.91
CA GLN A 107 -24.22 30.50 -3.67
C GLN A 107 -23.77 29.94 -2.32
N ARG A 108 -22.47 30.01 -1.99
CA ARG A 108 -21.92 29.53 -0.71
C ARG A 108 -22.40 30.32 0.50
N ALA A 109 -22.67 31.62 0.35
CA ALA A 109 -23.20 32.43 1.44
C ALA A 109 -24.65 32.02 1.77
N MET A 110 -25.47 31.78 0.74
CA MET A 110 -26.92 31.52 0.87
C MET A 110 -27.25 30.06 1.20
N ARG A 111 -26.41 29.10 0.77
CA ARG A 111 -26.61 27.65 1.00
C ARG A 111 -25.69 27.14 2.10
N ARG A 112 -25.84 27.70 3.31
CA ARG A 112 -25.02 27.37 4.49
C ARG A 112 -25.14 25.88 4.87
N ASP A 113 -26.37 25.36 4.82
CA ASP A 113 -26.74 23.96 5.00
C ASP A 113 -25.88 23.01 4.16
N LEU A 114 -25.65 23.37 2.89
CA LEU A 114 -25.00 22.49 1.93
C LEU A 114 -23.47 22.58 1.97
N TYR A 115 -22.93 23.77 2.25
CA TYR A 115 -21.50 24.05 2.11
C TYR A 115 -20.77 24.26 3.44
N GLY A 116 -21.47 24.35 4.58
CA GLY A 116 -20.89 24.62 5.91
C GLY A 116 -19.90 25.79 5.89
N SER A 117 -20.27 26.86 5.18
CA SER A 117 -19.42 27.99 4.83
C SER A 117 -19.54 29.11 5.88
N ASP A 118 -18.99 28.84 7.06
CA ASP A 118 -18.97 29.76 8.21
C ASP A 118 -17.75 30.67 8.25
N SER A 119 -17.38 31.25 7.09
CA SER A 119 -16.34 32.28 7.07
C SER A 119 -16.89 33.65 7.47
N TYR A 120 -16.02 34.52 8.01
CA TYR A 120 -16.40 35.91 8.32
C TYR A 120 -16.96 36.64 7.10
N PHE A 121 -16.39 36.38 5.92
CA PHE A 121 -16.88 36.95 4.67
C PHE A 121 -18.32 36.50 4.35
N TYR A 122 -18.62 35.20 4.47
CA TYR A 122 -19.98 34.70 4.20
C TYR A 122 -20.98 35.13 5.26
N ALA A 123 -20.57 35.22 6.53
CA ALA A 123 -21.39 35.78 7.59
C ALA A 123 -21.73 37.26 7.31
N ALA A 124 -20.75 38.05 6.85
CA ALA A 124 -20.94 39.44 6.49
C ALA A 124 -21.89 39.62 5.28
N ILE A 125 -21.77 38.78 4.25
CA ILE A 125 -22.70 38.77 3.11
C ILE A 125 -24.14 38.48 3.56
N ARG A 126 -24.33 37.53 4.49
CA ARG A 126 -25.67 37.23 5.04
C ARG A 126 -26.21 38.38 5.91
N LYS A 127 -25.34 39.02 6.69
CA LYS A 127 -25.71 40.10 7.62
C LYS A 127 -26.03 41.41 6.91
N HIS A 128 -25.23 41.81 5.94
CA HIS A 128 -25.29 43.11 5.28
C HIS A 128 -25.94 43.06 3.89
N GLY A 129 -26.20 41.86 3.36
CA GLY A 129 -26.76 41.67 2.03
C GLY A 129 -25.70 41.66 0.93
N TRP A 130 -26.04 41.02 -0.20
CA TRP A 130 -25.15 40.87 -1.34
C TRP A 130 -24.82 42.21 -2.02
N SER A 131 -25.78 43.13 -2.06
CA SER A 131 -25.62 44.46 -2.66
C SER A 131 -24.73 45.38 -1.82
N ALA A 132 -24.42 45.07 -0.55
CA ALA A 132 -23.52 45.88 0.27
C ALA A 132 -22.05 45.80 -0.14
N PHE A 133 -21.68 44.88 -1.05
CA PHE A 133 -20.30 44.65 -1.45
C PHE A 133 -20.00 45.18 -2.85
N ASP A 134 -18.97 46.03 -2.95
CA ASP A 134 -18.36 46.43 -4.21
C ASP A 134 -17.19 45.50 -4.56
N TRP A 135 -17.09 45.12 -5.83
CA TRP A 135 -16.14 44.13 -6.31
C TRP A 135 -15.22 44.77 -7.34
N THR A 136 -13.94 44.87 -7.02
CA THR A 136 -12.92 45.46 -7.89
C THR A 136 -11.83 44.44 -8.19
N ILE A 137 -11.36 44.42 -9.43
CA ILE A 137 -10.15 43.66 -9.79
C ILE A 137 -8.96 44.56 -9.43
N ILE A 138 -7.98 44.03 -8.72
CA ILE A 138 -6.83 44.80 -8.20
C ILE A 138 -5.49 44.36 -8.79
N ASP A 139 -5.43 43.12 -9.29
CA ASP A 139 -4.21 42.56 -9.88
C ASP A 139 -4.52 41.35 -10.77
N GLN A 140 -3.53 40.90 -11.53
CA GLN A 140 -3.58 39.69 -12.34
C GLN A 140 -2.26 38.92 -12.25
N GLY A 141 -2.33 37.61 -12.43
CA GLY A 141 -1.14 36.75 -12.54
C GLY A 141 -1.15 36.00 -13.87
N GLU A 142 0.01 35.55 -14.32
CA GLU A 142 0.17 34.79 -15.56
C GLU A 142 0.08 33.28 -15.32
N ASN A 143 0.37 32.84 -14.09
CA ASN A 143 0.35 31.44 -13.69
C ASN A 143 -0.14 31.27 -12.23
N ASP A 144 -0.47 30.03 -11.85
CA ASP A 144 -1.03 29.73 -10.52
C ASP A 144 -0.06 30.06 -9.38
N THR A 145 1.25 29.83 -9.56
CA THR A 145 2.28 30.15 -8.56
C THR A 145 2.36 31.64 -8.28
N GLU A 146 2.38 32.45 -9.34
CA GLU A 146 2.35 33.90 -9.25
C GLU A 146 1.04 34.39 -8.62
N LEU A 147 -0.10 33.86 -9.04
CA LEU A 147 -1.41 34.22 -8.49
C LEU A 147 -1.50 33.92 -6.98
N GLN A 148 -0.91 32.80 -6.53
CA GLN A 148 -0.79 32.48 -5.10
C GLN A 148 0.11 33.48 -4.36
N ALA A 149 1.24 33.87 -4.95
CA ALA A 149 2.15 34.84 -4.35
C ALA A 149 1.51 36.24 -4.24
N LEU A 150 0.83 36.69 -5.30
CA LEU A 150 0.11 37.97 -5.33
C LEU A 150 -1.02 37.99 -4.28
N GLU A 151 -1.82 36.92 -4.17
CA GLU A 151 -2.87 36.84 -3.13
C GLU A 151 -2.28 37.01 -1.72
N ARG A 152 -1.18 36.30 -1.41
CA ARG A 152 -0.51 36.40 -0.11
C ARG A 152 -0.01 37.81 0.15
N ALA A 153 0.62 38.43 -0.85
CA ALA A 153 1.18 39.76 -0.73
C ALA A 153 0.08 40.82 -0.53
N TRP A 154 -1.03 40.75 -1.28
CA TRP A 154 -2.17 41.64 -1.08
C TRP A 154 -2.83 41.45 0.29
N ILE A 155 -3.05 40.21 0.76
CA ILE A 155 -3.61 39.96 2.10
C ILE A 155 -2.71 40.53 3.21
N ALA A 156 -1.39 40.38 3.07
CA ALA A 156 -0.42 40.91 4.01
C ALA A 156 -0.38 42.44 3.99
N GLN A 157 -0.34 43.04 2.81
CA GLN A 157 -0.27 44.49 2.62
C GLN A 157 -1.51 45.19 3.16
N THR A 158 -2.71 44.67 2.85
CA THR A 158 -3.96 45.30 3.30
C THR A 158 -4.33 44.93 4.73
N GLY A 159 -3.58 44.05 5.40
CA GLY A 159 -3.88 43.58 6.75
C GLY A 159 -5.20 42.80 6.87
N SER A 160 -5.80 42.35 5.75
CA SER A 160 -7.18 41.82 5.73
C SER A 160 -7.36 40.50 6.49
N TYR A 161 -6.26 39.82 6.79
CA TYR A 161 -6.21 38.64 7.64
C TYR A 161 -5.86 38.97 9.10
N ARG A 162 -4.88 39.87 9.31
CA ARG A 162 -4.31 40.16 10.64
C ARG A 162 -5.24 40.96 11.53
N ASP A 163 -5.93 41.95 10.96
CA ASP A 163 -6.84 42.81 11.72
C ASP A 163 -8.30 42.56 11.30
N ARG A 164 -9.11 42.15 12.27
CA ARG A 164 -10.54 41.87 12.09
C ARG A 164 -11.38 43.15 11.94
N SER A 165 -10.84 44.30 12.34
CA SER A 165 -11.45 45.61 12.07
C SER A 165 -11.33 45.99 10.59
N ILE A 166 -10.32 45.45 9.89
CA ILE A 166 -9.99 45.79 8.50
C ILE A 166 -10.53 44.76 7.50
N GLY A 167 -10.45 43.45 7.78
CA GLY A 167 -10.79 42.46 6.75
C GLY A 167 -11.46 41.16 7.19
N TYR A 168 -11.93 40.45 6.16
CA TYR A 168 -12.69 39.20 6.28
C TYR A 168 -11.87 37.94 5.97
N ASN A 169 -10.62 38.07 5.55
CA ASN A 169 -9.77 36.92 5.26
C ASN A 169 -9.53 36.09 6.54
N MET A 170 -9.54 34.78 6.38
CA MET A 170 -9.33 33.82 7.48
C MET A 170 -8.00 33.09 7.39
N THR A 171 -7.28 33.25 6.29
CA THR A 171 -5.96 32.68 6.06
C THR A 171 -5.04 33.76 5.51
N PRO A 172 -3.73 33.63 5.68
CA PRO A 172 -2.75 34.55 5.08
C PRO A 172 -2.64 34.44 3.55
N GLY A 173 -3.46 33.59 2.90
CA GLY A 173 -3.43 33.32 1.46
C GLY A 173 -2.54 32.14 1.08
N GLY A 174 -2.60 31.72 -0.18
CA GLY A 174 -1.81 30.60 -0.70
C GLY A 174 -2.48 29.23 -0.55
N ASP A 175 -3.47 29.09 0.32
CA ASP A 175 -4.13 27.80 0.57
C ASP A 175 -5.20 27.46 -0.47
N GLY A 176 -4.89 26.52 -1.36
CA GLY A 176 -5.86 25.83 -2.20
C GLY A 176 -6.69 24.80 -1.42
N GLY A 177 -7.35 25.17 -0.32
CA GLY A 177 -8.23 24.27 0.45
C GLY A 177 -7.61 22.96 0.99
N ALA A 178 -6.33 22.72 0.74
CA ALA A 178 -5.57 21.59 1.23
C ALA A 178 -5.42 21.73 2.74
N GLY A 179 -6.03 20.82 3.49
CA GLY A 179 -5.98 20.79 4.96
C GLY A 179 -7.29 21.12 5.67
N ARG A 180 -8.34 21.59 4.98
CA ARG A 180 -9.66 21.78 5.61
C ARG A 180 -10.31 20.43 5.89
N LYS A 181 -10.44 20.05 7.17
CA LYS A 181 -11.25 18.91 7.61
C LYS A 181 -12.74 19.27 7.46
N LEU A 182 -13.49 18.45 6.71
CA LEU A 182 -14.94 18.58 6.59
C LEU A 182 -15.63 18.11 7.88
N SER A 183 -16.76 18.73 8.24
CA SER A 183 -17.57 18.25 9.37
C SER A 183 -18.22 16.89 9.06
N PRO A 184 -18.61 16.11 10.08
CA PRO A 184 -19.33 14.85 9.88
C PRO A 184 -20.61 15.03 9.04
N GLU A 185 -21.35 16.12 9.26
CA GLU A 185 -22.56 16.47 8.51
C GLU A 185 -22.27 16.73 7.03
N GLN A 186 -21.21 17.48 6.72
CA GLN A 186 -20.79 17.72 5.34
C GLN A 186 -20.35 16.43 4.65
N ILE A 187 -19.63 15.54 5.35
CA ILE A 187 -19.25 14.23 4.83
C ILE A 187 -20.49 13.39 4.53
N ALA A 188 -21.46 13.35 5.44
CA ALA A 188 -22.71 12.63 5.26
C ALA A 188 -23.52 13.18 4.07
N GLY A 189 -23.65 14.51 3.96
CA GLY A 189 -24.35 15.15 2.84
C GLY A 189 -23.70 14.87 1.48
N ILE A 190 -22.36 14.87 1.41
CA ILE A 190 -21.63 14.49 0.19
C ILE A 190 -21.82 13.00 -0.14
N SER A 191 -21.79 12.13 0.87
CA SER A 191 -22.00 10.69 0.71
C SER A 191 -23.39 10.41 0.16
N LEU A 192 -24.43 11.02 0.73
CA LEU A 192 -25.84 10.81 0.33
C LEU A 192 -26.09 11.10 -1.15
N ARG A 193 -25.51 12.18 -1.69
CA ARG A 193 -25.66 12.57 -3.11
C ARG A 193 -24.75 11.80 -4.06
N SER A 194 -23.66 11.22 -3.57
CA SER A 194 -22.62 10.60 -4.42
C SER A 194 -22.64 9.07 -4.38
N SER A 195 -23.47 8.49 -3.52
CA SER A 195 -23.66 7.05 -3.36
C SER A 195 -25.10 6.65 -3.65
N GLY A 196 -25.31 5.36 -3.91
CA GLY A 196 -26.64 4.82 -4.17
C GLY A 196 -27.35 5.52 -5.34
N LYS A 197 -28.68 5.55 -5.28
CA LYS A 197 -29.55 6.11 -6.33
C LYS A 197 -29.32 7.61 -6.62
N GLY A 198 -28.63 8.35 -5.74
CA GLY A 198 -28.28 9.76 -5.97
C GLY A 198 -27.14 9.96 -6.95
N ASN A 199 -26.31 8.93 -7.19
CA ASN A 199 -25.24 8.99 -8.17
C ASN A 199 -25.80 8.76 -9.59
N PRO A 200 -25.56 9.65 -10.57
CA PRO A 200 -26.04 9.49 -11.95
C PRO A 200 -25.61 8.20 -12.66
N GLY A 201 -24.54 7.57 -12.20
CA GLY A 201 -24.03 6.28 -12.69
C GLY A 201 -24.54 5.05 -11.92
N TRP A 202 -25.34 5.23 -10.87
CA TRP A 202 -25.83 4.11 -10.06
C TRP A 202 -26.82 3.23 -10.82
N GLY A 203 -26.62 1.92 -10.74
CA GLY A 203 -27.45 0.93 -11.42
C GLY A 203 -27.28 0.89 -12.94
N LYS A 204 -26.42 1.73 -13.53
CA LYS A 204 -26.11 1.72 -14.96
C LYS A 204 -24.91 0.82 -15.22
N PHE A 205 -25.09 -0.19 -16.06
CA PHE A 205 -24.05 -1.13 -16.46
C PHE A 205 -23.99 -1.26 -18.00
N GLY A 206 -22.89 -1.76 -18.52
CA GLY A 206 -22.70 -1.91 -19.97
C GLY A 206 -22.91 -0.59 -20.70
N LYS A 207 -23.57 -0.63 -21.87
CA LYS A 207 -23.82 0.54 -22.75
C LYS A 207 -24.49 1.73 -22.05
N ALA A 208 -25.25 1.48 -20.97
CA ALA A 208 -25.92 2.55 -20.22
C ALA A 208 -24.98 3.34 -19.31
N HIS A 209 -23.79 2.82 -18.98
CA HIS A 209 -22.85 3.52 -18.11
C HIS A 209 -22.11 4.62 -18.89
N PRO A 210 -21.98 5.86 -18.36
CA PRO A 210 -21.33 6.96 -19.09
C PRO A 210 -19.89 6.67 -19.52
N ALA A 211 -19.20 5.80 -18.79
CA ALA A 211 -17.84 5.40 -19.12
C ALA A 211 -17.73 4.15 -20.01
N TYR A 212 -18.85 3.62 -20.52
CA TYR A 212 -18.82 2.47 -21.40
C TYR A 212 -18.11 2.79 -22.71
N GLY A 213 -17.27 1.86 -23.17
CA GLY A 213 -16.44 2.06 -24.37
C GLY A 213 -15.17 2.90 -24.15
N HIS A 214 -14.99 3.54 -22.99
CA HIS A 214 -13.73 4.22 -22.68
C HIS A 214 -12.63 3.20 -22.35
N ILE A 215 -11.74 2.95 -23.31
CA ILE A 215 -10.57 2.12 -23.14
C ILE A 215 -9.37 3.04 -22.85
N LYS A 216 -8.67 2.78 -21.74
CA LYS A 216 -7.42 3.49 -21.43
C LYS A 216 -6.32 3.03 -22.39
N SER A 217 -5.54 3.97 -22.91
CA SER A 217 -4.39 3.64 -23.76
C SER A 217 -3.39 2.74 -23.01
N PRO A 218 -2.58 1.94 -23.73
CA PRO A 218 -1.55 1.10 -23.12
C PRO A 218 -0.59 1.89 -22.22
N GLU A 219 -0.21 3.10 -22.64
CA GLU A 219 0.67 4.01 -21.90
C GLU A 219 0.05 4.46 -20.58
N VAL A 220 -1.23 4.87 -20.59
CA VAL A 220 -1.94 5.28 -19.38
C VAL A 220 -2.10 4.10 -18.42
N ARG A 221 -2.37 2.89 -18.94
CA ARG A 221 -2.40 1.67 -18.12
C ARG A 221 -1.05 1.39 -17.48
N ALA A 222 0.04 1.53 -18.23
CA ALA A 222 1.39 1.34 -17.72
C ALA A 222 1.75 2.38 -16.65
N ALA A 223 1.37 3.65 -16.84
CA ALA A 223 1.55 4.71 -15.85
C ALA A 223 0.80 4.40 -14.54
N ILE A 224 -0.47 3.99 -14.62
CA ILE A 224 -1.26 3.57 -13.45
C ILE A 224 -0.62 2.36 -12.77
N SER A 225 -0.16 1.38 -13.54
CA SER A 225 0.51 0.19 -12.99
C SER A 225 1.79 0.58 -12.25
N ARG A 226 2.64 1.43 -12.83
CA ARG A 226 3.87 1.93 -12.19
C ARG A 226 3.56 2.66 -10.89
N ALA A 227 2.54 3.52 -10.88
CA ALA A 227 2.13 4.29 -9.71
C ALA A 227 1.58 3.42 -8.55
N HIS A 228 1.09 2.21 -8.84
CA HIS A 228 0.56 1.29 -7.82
C HIS A 228 1.52 0.16 -7.45
N LYS A 229 2.55 -0.10 -8.25
CA LYS A 229 3.51 -1.17 -7.99
C LYS A 229 4.24 -0.91 -6.68
N GLY A 230 4.23 -1.90 -5.79
CA GLY A 230 4.94 -1.83 -4.49
C GLY A 230 4.19 -1.10 -3.38
N LYS A 231 3.02 -0.47 -3.64
CA LYS A 231 2.21 0.11 -2.57
C LYS A 231 1.66 -0.99 -1.66
N LYS A 232 2.09 -0.98 -0.39
CA LYS A 232 1.60 -1.89 0.64
C LYS A 232 0.44 -1.23 1.37
N VAL A 233 -0.68 -1.94 1.42
CA VAL A 233 -1.84 -1.56 2.25
C VAL A 233 -1.47 -1.75 3.72
N SER A 234 -1.93 -0.86 4.61
CA SER A 234 -1.69 -0.99 6.04
C SER A 234 -2.25 -2.31 6.59
N SER A 235 -1.66 -2.83 7.68
CA SER A 235 -2.12 -4.06 8.34
C SER A 235 -3.60 -3.98 8.70
N GLU A 236 -4.03 -2.85 9.25
CA GLU A 236 -5.42 -2.58 9.62
C GLU A 236 -6.36 -2.58 8.41
N THR A 237 -5.98 -1.88 7.33
CA THR A 237 -6.82 -1.84 6.12
C THR A 237 -6.90 -3.21 5.45
N ARG A 238 -5.79 -3.97 5.45
CA ARG A 238 -5.78 -5.35 4.96
C ARG A 238 -6.68 -6.26 5.79
N ALA A 239 -6.72 -6.08 7.11
CA ALA A 239 -7.62 -6.82 7.99
C ALA A 239 -9.10 -6.49 7.68
N LYS A 240 -9.46 -5.21 7.50
CA LYS A 240 -10.82 -4.78 7.13
C LYS A 240 -11.28 -5.38 5.79
N LEU A 241 -10.40 -5.33 4.77
CA LEU A 241 -10.67 -5.93 3.46
C LEU A 241 -10.84 -7.45 3.56
N SER A 242 -9.99 -8.13 4.35
CA SER A 242 -10.07 -9.56 4.58
C SER A 242 -11.38 -9.95 5.28
N ALA A 243 -11.75 -9.26 6.36
CA ALA A 243 -12.98 -9.51 7.11
C ALA A 243 -14.22 -9.34 6.23
N THR A 244 -14.26 -8.27 5.42
CA THR A 244 -15.37 -8.01 4.48
C THR A 244 -15.49 -9.13 3.46
N ARG A 245 -14.37 -9.52 2.83
CA ARG A 245 -14.35 -10.63 1.87
C ARG A 245 -14.79 -11.93 2.52
N VAL A 246 -14.38 -12.17 3.77
CA VAL A 246 -14.77 -13.36 4.50
C VAL A 246 -16.27 -13.39 4.75
N ALA A 247 -16.87 -12.28 5.16
CA ALA A 247 -18.30 -12.18 5.38
C ALA A 247 -19.09 -12.40 4.08
N MET A 248 -18.71 -11.73 2.99
CA MET A 248 -19.38 -11.83 1.69
C MET A 248 -19.45 -13.27 1.16
N PHE A 249 -18.39 -14.06 1.35
CA PHE A 249 -18.29 -15.44 0.84
C PHE A 249 -18.52 -16.50 1.93
N ALA A 250 -19.10 -16.15 3.06
CA ALA A 250 -19.31 -17.10 4.16
C ALA A 250 -20.26 -18.24 3.76
N GLU A 251 -21.43 -17.90 3.20
CA GLU A 251 -22.44 -18.90 2.81
C GLU A 251 -21.96 -19.81 1.68
N GLN A 252 -21.40 -19.23 0.62
CA GLN A 252 -20.86 -20.02 -0.49
C GLN A 252 -19.79 -21.02 -0.04
N ARG A 253 -18.95 -20.64 0.94
CA ARG A 253 -17.94 -21.54 1.50
C ARG A 253 -18.54 -22.63 2.38
N ARG A 254 -19.56 -22.33 3.17
CA ARG A 254 -20.30 -23.34 3.95
C ARG A 254 -20.91 -24.39 3.02
N GLU A 255 -21.53 -23.95 1.93
CA GLU A 255 -22.14 -24.85 0.95
C GLU A 255 -21.09 -25.72 0.24
N THR A 256 -19.97 -25.11 -0.16
CA THR A 256 -18.86 -25.86 -0.78
C THR A 256 -18.30 -26.92 0.17
N LEU A 257 -18.12 -26.59 1.46
CA LEU A 257 -17.65 -27.53 2.47
C LEU A 257 -18.65 -28.66 2.70
N ARG A 258 -19.95 -28.36 2.75
CA ARG A 258 -21.02 -29.35 2.88
C ARG A 258 -20.95 -30.38 1.75
N ARG A 259 -20.92 -29.91 0.50
CA ARG A 259 -20.80 -30.78 -0.69
C ARG A 259 -19.55 -31.65 -0.63
N GLN A 260 -18.41 -31.07 -0.25
CA GLN A 260 -17.16 -31.83 -0.13
C GLN A 260 -17.23 -32.93 0.94
N GLU A 261 -17.92 -32.68 2.06
CA GLU A 261 -18.08 -33.68 3.11
C GLU A 261 -19.07 -34.78 2.71
N GLU A 262 -20.16 -34.42 2.01
CA GLU A 262 -21.09 -35.40 1.40
C GLU A 262 -20.36 -36.30 0.40
N GLU A 263 -19.58 -35.73 -0.53
CA GLU A 263 -18.75 -36.47 -1.47
C GLU A 263 -17.73 -37.37 -0.75
N ARG A 264 -17.13 -36.89 0.34
CA ARG A 264 -16.17 -37.65 1.15
C ARG A 264 -16.84 -38.81 1.86
N CYS A 265 -18.03 -38.60 2.41
CA CYS A 265 -18.84 -39.62 3.07
C CYS A 265 -19.28 -40.69 2.06
N ALA A 266 -19.80 -40.27 0.90
CA ALA A 266 -20.17 -41.16 -0.20
C ALA A 266 -18.98 -42.00 -0.69
N ARG A 267 -17.80 -41.41 -0.87
CA ARG A 267 -16.59 -42.14 -1.26
C ARG A 267 -16.15 -43.16 -0.22
N ARG A 268 -16.27 -42.83 1.08
CA ARG A 268 -15.97 -43.77 2.18
C ARG A 268 -16.97 -44.92 2.21
N ALA A 269 -18.26 -44.64 2.06
CA ALA A 269 -19.31 -45.66 1.99
C ALA A 269 -19.12 -46.59 0.78
N ALA A 270 -18.86 -46.04 -0.41
CA ALA A 270 -18.58 -46.82 -1.61
C ALA A 270 -17.34 -47.72 -1.45
N GLN A 271 -16.26 -47.21 -0.83
CA GLN A 271 -15.06 -48.00 -0.56
C GLN A 271 -15.32 -49.11 0.47
N ALA A 272 -16.12 -48.84 1.50
CA ALA A 272 -16.52 -49.84 2.50
C ALA A 272 -17.38 -50.95 1.87
N ALA A 273 -18.37 -50.59 1.04
CA ALA A 273 -19.18 -51.53 0.29
C ALA A 273 -18.34 -52.39 -0.67
N LYS A 274 -17.39 -51.79 -1.40
CA LYS A 274 -16.45 -52.52 -2.25
C LYS A 274 -15.63 -53.54 -1.44
N LYS A 275 -15.15 -53.14 -0.26
CA LYS A 275 -14.39 -54.03 0.62
C LYS A 275 -15.26 -55.18 1.15
N ALA A 276 -16.51 -54.90 1.51
CA ALA A 276 -17.47 -55.93 1.96
C ALA A 276 -17.79 -56.94 0.84
N ALA A 277 -17.83 -56.50 -0.41
CA ALA A 277 -17.97 -57.36 -1.59
C ALA A 277 -16.68 -58.11 -1.99
N GLY A 278 -15.62 -58.07 -1.16
CA GLY A 278 -14.34 -58.76 -1.42
C GLY A 278 -13.39 -58.04 -2.37
N GLY A 279 -13.73 -56.83 -2.84
CA GLY A 279 -12.89 -56.05 -3.74
C GLY A 279 -11.76 -55.32 -3.00
N PHE A 280 -10.53 -55.59 -3.39
CA PHE A 280 -9.35 -54.99 -2.77
C PHE A 280 -9.00 -53.61 -3.38
N LYS A 281 -8.21 -52.83 -2.63
CA LYS A 281 -7.67 -51.55 -3.14
C LYS A 281 -6.58 -51.84 -4.16
N GLY A 282 -6.74 -51.33 -5.39
CA GLY A 282 -5.76 -51.49 -6.47
C GLY A 282 -6.03 -52.66 -7.42
N GLU A 283 -7.17 -53.33 -7.31
CA GLU A 283 -7.57 -54.49 -8.13
C GLU A 283 -7.59 -54.22 -9.65
N LYS A 284 -7.71 -52.95 -10.06
CA LYS A 284 -7.61 -52.49 -11.46
C LYS A 284 -6.27 -51.81 -11.80
N ALA A 285 -5.26 -51.86 -10.93
CA ALA A 285 -3.93 -51.35 -11.23
C ALA A 285 -3.23 -52.27 -12.26
N ARG A 286 -2.33 -51.71 -13.08
CA ARG A 286 -1.58 -52.44 -14.13
C ARG A 286 -0.98 -53.76 -13.60
N ALA A 287 -0.82 -54.74 -14.51
CA ALA A 287 -0.37 -56.10 -14.23
C ALA A 287 0.77 -56.17 -13.19
N SER A 288 0.40 -56.46 -11.95
CA SER A 288 1.33 -56.72 -10.86
C SER A 288 1.76 -58.18 -10.91
N LYS A 289 3.00 -58.48 -10.51
CA LYS A 289 3.54 -59.87 -10.42
C LYS A 289 2.77 -60.76 -9.44
N VAL A 290 1.98 -60.16 -8.56
CA VAL A 290 1.04 -60.86 -7.68
C VAL A 290 -0.35 -60.27 -7.76
N THR A 291 -1.36 -61.13 -7.66
CA THR A 291 -2.77 -60.76 -7.54
C THR A 291 -3.08 -60.23 -6.14
N ASP A 292 -4.20 -59.55 -5.97
CA ASP A 292 -4.65 -59.08 -4.66
C ASP A 292 -5.01 -60.24 -3.72
N GLN A 293 -5.46 -61.38 -4.25
CA GLN A 293 -5.64 -62.62 -3.48
C GLN A 293 -4.31 -63.16 -2.95
N GLN A 294 -3.27 -63.17 -3.78
CA GLN A 294 -1.92 -63.56 -3.35
C GLN A 294 -1.36 -62.57 -2.30
N ARG A 295 -1.66 -61.28 -2.42
CA ARG A 295 -1.30 -60.28 -1.39
C ARG A 295 -2.02 -60.51 -0.07
N ALA A 296 -3.31 -60.83 -0.11
CA ALA A 296 -4.09 -61.20 1.07
C ALA A 296 -3.50 -62.45 1.75
N GLU A 297 -3.10 -63.44 0.96
CA GLU A 297 -2.46 -64.66 1.47
C GLU A 297 -1.11 -64.39 2.15
N ILE A 298 -0.25 -63.58 1.53
CA ILE A 298 1.01 -63.11 2.14
C ILE A 298 0.73 -62.48 3.51
N CYS A 299 -0.31 -61.64 3.62
CA CYS A 299 -0.69 -61.02 4.88
C CYS A 299 -1.21 -62.04 5.90
N ARG A 300 -2.06 -63.00 5.51
CA ARG A 300 -2.55 -64.06 6.42
C ARG A 300 -1.42 -64.91 6.97
N ARG A 301 -0.51 -65.39 6.11
CA ARG A 301 0.67 -66.17 6.50
C ARG A 301 1.58 -65.40 7.45
N ARG A 302 1.76 -64.10 7.20
CA ARG A 302 2.54 -63.25 8.10
C ARG A 302 1.84 -63.06 9.45
N ALA A 303 0.52 -62.94 9.48
CA ALA A 303 -0.25 -62.84 10.71
C ALA A 303 -0.23 -64.14 11.52
N ALA A 304 -0.15 -65.30 10.85
CA ALA A 304 0.07 -66.61 11.47
C ALA A 304 1.49 -66.83 12.03
N GLY A 305 2.39 -65.85 11.89
CA GLY A 305 3.73 -65.86 12.49
C GLY A 305 4.87 -66.25 11.54
N GLU A 306 4.58 -66.62 10.29
CA GLU A 306 5.61 -67.04 9.34
C GLU A 306 6.60 -65.91 9.01
N SER A 307 7.89 -66.25 8.86
CA SER A 307 8.92 -65.27 8.54
C SER A 307 8.76 -64.71 7.11
N TYR A 308 9.16 -63.46 6.89
CA TYR A 308 9.15 -62.86 5.55
C TYR A 308 9.94 -63.69 4.52
N SER A 309 11.02 -64.34 4.96
CA SER A 309 11.87 -65.20 4.12
C SER A 309 11.21 -66.53 3.79
N ALA A 310 10.39 -67.09 4.68
CA ALA A 310 9.59 -68.29 4.39
C ALA A 310 8.53 -67.98 3.33
N ILE A 311 7.78 -66.89 3.51
CA ILE A 311 6.73 -66.47 2.58
C ILE A 311 7.31 -66.14 1.19
N ALA A 312 8.49 -65.52 1.13
CA ALA A 312 9.15 -65.17 -0.13
C ALA A 312 9.67 -66.39 -0.94
N ARG A 313 9.82 -67.57 -0.32
CA ARG A 313 10.21 -68.80 -1.04
C ARG A 313 9.05 -69.39 -1.84
N ASP A 314 7.83 -69.21 -1.36
CA ASP A 314 6.63 -69.82 -1.95
C ASP A 314 5.88 -68.87 -2.89
N VAL A 315 6.20 -67.57 -2.82
CA VAL A 315 5.58 -66.53 -3.64
C VAL A 315 6.59 -66.01 -4.66
N SER A 316 6.15 -65.69 -5.88
CA SER A 316 6.97 -65.09 -6.94
C SER A 316 7.40 -63.62 -6.65
N LEU A 317 7.68 -63.28 -5.39
CA LEU A 317 8.16 -61.98 -4.94
C LEU A 317 9.45 -62.13 -4.13
N LYS A 318 10.37 -61.19 -4.33
CA LYS A 318 11.53 -61.03 -3.45
C LYS A 318 11.08 -60.63 -2.04
N LEU A 319 11.92 -60.87 -1.04
CA LEU A 319 11.71 -60.50 0.37
C LEU A 319 11.21 -59.04 0.54
N THR A 320 11.79 -58.11 -0.21
CA THR A 320 11.41 -56.69 -0.20
C THR A 320 9.99 -56.47 -0.71
N GLY A 321 9.56 -57.23 -1.72
CA GLY A 321 8.20 -57.22 -2.24
C GLY A 321 7.19 -57.76 -1.22
N VAL A 322 7.50 -58.87 -0.57
CA VAL A 322 6.68 -59.43 0.52
C VAL A 322 6.54 -58.42 1.67
N ARG A 323 7.64 -57.78 2.09
CA ARG A 323 7.61 -56.72 3.11
C ARG A 323 6.76 -55.53 2.69
N ALA A 324 6.85 -55.10 1.43
CA ALA A 324 6.05 -53.98 0.92
C ALA A 324 4.55 -54.31 0.92
N VAL A 325 4.18 -55.54 0.56
CA VAL A 325 2.78 -56.02 0.65
C VAL A 325 2.30 -55.96 2.09
N VAL A 326 3.05 -56.55 3.02
CA VAL A 326 2.66 -56.59 4.44
C VAL A 326 2.58 -55.20 5.07
N LEU A 327 3.54 -54.31 4.82
CA LEU A 327 3.63 -53.02 5.52
C LEU A 327 2.77 -51.92 4.89
N HIS A 328 2.56 -51.94 3.57
CA HIS A 328 1.87 -50.87 2.86
C HIS A 328 0.51 -51.28 2.34
N TRP A 329 0.38 -52.50 1.80
CA TRP A 329 -0.90 -52.98 1.26
C TRP A 329 -1.78 -53.62 2.35
N GLY A 330 -1.20 -54.37 3.29
CA GLY A 330 -1.91 -55.06 4.37
C GLY A 330 -2.82 -54.16 5.23
N PRO A 331 -2.30 -53.09 5.85
CA PRO A 331 -3.09 -52.21 6.72
C PRO A 331 -4.27 -51.55 6.00
N LEU A 332 -4.07 -51.20 4.72
CA LEU A 332 -5.11 -50.59 3.88
C LEU A 332 -6.24 -51.57 3.52
N ASN A 333 -5.99 -52.87 3.64
CA ASN A 333 -6.94 -53.93 3.27
C ASN A 333 -7.43 -54.74 4.49
N GLY A 334 -7.14 -54.30 5.73
CA GLY A 334 -7.65 -54.93 6.95
C GLY A 334 -6.72 -55.94 7.62
N TYR A 335 -5.44 -55.96 7.25
CA TYR A 335 -4.40 -56.73 7.91
C TYR A 335 -3.45 -55.79 8.68
N PRO A 336 -3.78 -55.38 9.92
CA PRO A 336 -2.91 -54.51 10.71
C PRO A 336 -1.69 -55.28 11.22
N PHE A 337 -0.48 -54.87 10.84
CA PHE A 337 0.76 -55.42 11.38
C PHE A 337 1.40 -54.41 12.32
N LEU A 338 1.45 -54.73 13.61
CA LEU A 338 2.24 -53.97 14.56
C LEU A 338 3.73 -54.21 14.27
N ARG A 339 4.49 -53.14 14.09
CA ARG A 339 5.94 -53.21 13.91
C ARG A 339 6.56 -53.66 15.23
N VAL A 340 6.92 -54.94 15.33
CA VAL A 340 7.79 -55.43 16.41
C VAL A 340 9.19 -54.88 16.14
N VAL A 341 9.53 -53.75 16.75
CA VAL A 341 10.89 -53.19 16.72
C VAL A 341 11.69 -53.94 17.77
N ALA A 342 12.59 -54.83 17.34
CA ALA A 342 13.60 -55.36 18.26
C ALA A 342 14.43 -54.18 18.81
N ALA A 343 14.68 -54.15 20.12
CA ALA A 343 15.48 -53.11 20.75
C ALA A 343 16.84 -53.00 20.05
N SER A 344 17.15 -51.82 19.52
CA SER A 344 18.42 -51.55 18.84
C SER A 344 19.50 -51.29 19.88
N ASN A 345 20.56 -52.09 19.89
CA ASN A 345 21.77 -51.87 20.70
C ASN A 345 22.69 -50.75 20.17
N HIS A 346 22.29 -50.00 19.13
CA HIS A 346 23.07 -48.85 18.67
C HIS A 346 23.02 -47.72 19.70
N ARG A 347 24.18 -47.32 20.24
CA ARG A 347 24.30 -46.16 21.14
C ARG A 347 23.73 -44.91 20.45
N ALA A 348 22.88 -44.18 21.17
CA ALA A 348 22.24 -42.98 20.66
C ALA A 348 23.29 -41.93 20.25
N LYS A 349 23.11 -41.30 19.08
CA LYS A 349 23.94 -40.16 18.68
C LYS A 349 23.67 -39.00 19.63
N LEU A 350 24.71 -38.31 20.11
CA LEU A 350 24.56 -37.11 20.91
C LEU A 350 23.67 -36.09 20.19
N THR A 351 22.75 -35.50 20.94
CA THR A 351 21.93 -34.39 20.46
C THR A 351 22.70 -33.07 20.54
N ASP A 352 22.22 -32.04 19.85
CA ASP A 352 22.85 -30.71 19.92
C ASP A 352 22.78 -30.11 21.32
N LYS A 353 21.73 -30.45 22.08
CA LYS A 353 21.59 -30.04 23.48
C LYS A 353 22.69 -30.69 24.34
N ASP A 354 22.93 -31.99 24.16
CA ASP A 354 23.98 -32.70 24.89
C ASP A 354 25.35 -32.10 24.58
N ARG A 355 25.62 -31.76 23.31
CA ARG A 355 26.86 -31.08 22.90
C ARG A 355 27.05 -29.74 23.61
N MET A 356 26.01 -28.92 23.68
CA MET A 356 26.09 -27.61 24.36
C MET A 356 26.30 -27.77 25.86
N THR A 357 25.63 -28.73 26.49
CA THR A 357 25.82 -29.01 27.93
C THR A 357 27.23 -29.52 28.23
N ILE A 358 27.77 -30.40 27.39
CA ILE A 358 29.16 -30.87 27.51
C ILE A 358 30.15 -29.72 27.42
N ILE A 359 29.96 -28.82 26.44
CA ILE A 359 30.87 -27.67 26.23
C ILE A 359 30.81 -26.72 27.43
N SER A 360 29.61 -26.44 27.96
CA SER A 360 29.46 -25.61 29.16
C SER A 360 30.19 -26.21 30.35
N ARG A 361 29.92 -27.49 30.66
CA ARG A 361 30.50 -28.17 31.82
C ARG A 361 32.03 -28.31 31.72
N TYR A 362 32.53 -28.53 30.51
CA TYR A 362 33.97 -28.53 30.25
C TYR A 362 34.60 -27.15 30.49
N ASN A 363 33.95 -26.07 30.03
CA ASN A 363 34.42 -24.69 30.26
C ASN A 363 34.35 -24.30 31.74
N ASP A 364 33.43 -24.88 32.50
CA ASP A 364 33.32 -24.73 33.96
C ASP A 364 34.39 -25.55 34.73
N GLY A 365 35.27 -26.27 34.02
CA GLY A 365 36.44 -26.96 34.56
C GLY A 365 36.26 -28.47 34.79
N GLU A 366 35.17 -29.07 34.34
CA GLU A 366 34.91 -30.51 34.52
C GLU A 366 35.78 -31.38 33.60
N ALA A 367 36.37 -32.44 34.15
CA ALA A 367 37.27 -33.32 33.42
C ALA A 367 36.55 -34.13 32.32
N ILE A 368 37.20 -34.29 31.16
CA ILE A 368 36.66 -35.00 29.98
C ILE A 368 36.23 -36.44 30.32
N ALA A 369 36.94 -37.12 31.23
CA ALA A 369 36.60 -38.47 31.66
C ALA A 369 35.25 -38.54 32.40
N ALA A 370 34.92 -37.53 33.21
CA ALA A 370 33.64 -37.45 33.91
C ALA A 370 32.48 -37.18 32.92
N LEU A 371 32.72 -36.31 31.94
CA LEU A 371 31.76 -36.01 30.86
C LEU A 371 31.52 -37.23 29.95
N ALA A 372 32.56 -38.01 29.65
CA ALA A 372 32.46 -39.25 28.88
C ALA A 372 31.55 -40.28 29.55
N SER A 373 31.70 -40.46 30.86
CA SER A 373 30.86 -41.35 31.66
C SER A 373 29.41 -40.85 31.71
N ALA A 374 29.21 -39.56 31.99
CA ALA A 374 27.87 -38.96 32.15
C ALA A 374 27.00 -39.03 30.89
N PHE A 375 27.61 -38.92 29.70
CA PHE A 375 26.90 -38.96 28.42
C PHE A 375 27.03 -40.31 27.69
N ASN A 376 27.62 -41.32 28.34
CA ASN A 376 27.85 -42.66 27.78
C ASN A 376 28.55 -42.63 26.40
N VAL A 377 29.58 -41.78 26.30
CA VAL A 377 30.41 -41.61 25.10
C VAL A 377 31.87 -41.93 25.39
N ILE A 378 32.60 -42.35 24.36
CA ILE A 378 34.05 -42.53 24.47
C ILE A 378 34.76 -41.17 24.52
N THR A 379 35.83 -41.07 25.32
CA THR A 379 36.60 -39.84 25.54
C THR A 379 37.09 -39.20 24.24
N ALA A 380 37.51 -39.99 23.25
CA ALA A 380 37.96 -39.51 21.94
C ALA A 380 36.90 -38.67 21.19
N ALA A 381 35.61 -38.97 21.37
CA ALA A 381 34.52 -38.24 20.71
C ALA A 381 34.30 -36.84 21.32
N LEU A 382 34.68 -36.64 22.59
CA LEU A 382 34.50 -35.39 23.33
C LEU A 382 35.65 -34.41 23.09
N THR A 383 36.87 -34.92 22.94
CA THR A 383 38.06 -34.09 22.66
C THR A 383 37.92 -33.32 21.35
N VAL A 384 37.35 -33.94 20.32
CA VAL A 384 37.09 -33.31 19.01
C VAL A 384 36.00 -32.23 19.10
N ALA A 385 34.97 -32.45 19.93
CA ALA A 385 33.87 -31.51 20.12
C ALA A 385 34.30 -30.25 20.89
N ALA A 386 35.20 -30.38 21.88
CA ALA A 386 35.71 -29.25 22.65
C ALA A 386 36.72 -28.39 21.84
N ALA A 387 37.61 -29.03 21.06
CA ALA A 387 38.64 -28.34 20.27
C ALA A 387 38.08 -27.52 19.09
N GLY A 388 36.92 -27.91 18.53
CA GLY A 388 36.31 -27.23 17.37
C GLY A 388 35.79 -25.81 17.65
N THR A 389 35.65 -25.40 18.92
CA THR A 389 35.05 -24.11 19.31
C THR A 389 36.05 -23.05 19.77
N ALA A 390 37.30 -23.42 20.08
CA ALA A 390 38.34 -22.46 20.48
C ALA A 390 38.75 -21.50 19.34
N CYS A 391 38.44 -21.83 18.09
CA CYS A 391 38.75 -21.00 16.92
C CYS A 391 37.61 -20.03 16.51
N ARG A 392 36.51 -19.92 17.29
CA ARG A 392 35.32 -19.11 16.91
C ARG A 392 34.72 -18.22 18.00
N GLN A 393 35.50 -17.69 18.93
CA GLN A 393 35.07 -16.53 19.72
C GLN A 393 36.20 -15.49 19.86
N PRO A 394 36.04 -14.25 19.36
CA PRO A 394 36.80 -13.14 19.90
C PRO A 394 36.29 -12.88 21.34
N ALA A 395 37.23 -12.64 22.25
CA ALA A 395 37.01 -12.34 23.66
C ALA A 395 36.07 -11.13 23.88
N MET A 396 34.75 -11.37 23.95
CA MET A 396 33.72 -10.31 24.04
C MET A 396 32.64 -10.56 25.09
N LEU A 397 32.81 -11.51 26.01
CA LEU A 397 31.75 -11.88 26.97
C LEU A 397 32.15 -11.85 28.46
N LYS A 398 33.12 -11.02 28.84
CA LYS A 398 33.39 -10.72 30.26
C LYS A 398 33.57 -9.24 30.64
N ALA A 399 33.34 -8.31 29.72
CA ALA A 399 33.55 -6.87 29.97
C ALA A 399 32.27 -6.01 29.89
N SER A 400 31.08 -6.59 29.95
CA SER A 400 29.81 -5.85 29.79
C SER A 400 29.10 -5.48 31.08
N ALA A 401 29.75 -5.61 32.25
CA ALA A 401 29.08 -5.33 33.53
C ALA A 401 29.30 -3.91 34.07
N ASP A 402 30.39 -3.20 33.73
CA ASP A 402 30.73 -1.93 34.42
C ASP A 402 31.26 -0.83 33.48
N MET A 403 30.63 -0.60 32.32
CA MET A 403 31.01 0.52 31.44
C MET A 403 30.11 1.73 31.65
N ASN A 404 30.72 2.87 32.00
CA ASN A 404 29.97 4.11 32.24
C ASN A 404 29.59 4.81 30.91
N LEU A 405 28.72 5.81 31.00
CA LEU A 405 28.19 6.53 29.83
C LEU A 405 29.26 7.25 28.99
N ALA A 406 30.41 7.61 29.57
CA ALA A 406 31.51 8.23 28.83
C ALA A 406 32.23 7.20 27.94
N ASP A 407 32.42 5.98 28.43
CA ASP A 407 33.06 4.90 27.66
C ASP A 407 32.19 4.45 26.48
N LEU A 408 30.86 4.41 26.68
CA LEU A 408 29.90 4.16 25.59
C LEU A 408 29.94 5.26 24.52
N LYS A 409 30.06 6.52 24.92
CA LYS A 409 30.19 7.65 23.98
C LYS A 409 31.52 7.62 23.22
N ALA A 410 32.62 7.21 23.87
CA ALA A 410 33.91 7.05 23.21
C ALA A 410 33.87 5.92 22.15
N ILE A 411 33.21 4.80 22.44
CA ILE A 411 33.00 3.72 21.47
C ILE A 411 32.13 4.18 20.31
N GLN A 412 31.07 4.95 20.59
CA GLN A 412 30.18 5.46 19.55
C GLN A 412 30.90 6.45 18.61
N SER A 413 31.74 7.34 19.14
CA SER A 413 32.58 8.25 18.35
C SER A 413 33.54 7.47 17.46
N ARG A 414 34.24 6.48 18.02
CA ARG A 414 35.23 5.68 17.28
C ARG A 414 34.59 4.83 16.17
N ALA A 415 33.34 4.40 16.38
CA ALA A 415 32.56 3.73 15.35
C ALA A 415 32.13 4.69 14.23
N GLN A 416 31.81 5.95 14.55
CA GLN A 416 31.51 6.98 13.54
C GLN A 416 32.74 7.32 12.71
N ASP A 417 33.91 7.43 13.34
CA ASP A 417 35.19 7.70 12.65
C ASP A 417 35.56 6.56 11.68
N LEU A 418 35.33 5.29 12.06
CA LEU A 418 35.56 4.13 11.19
C LEU A 418 34.58 4.06 10.02
N VAL A 419 33.34 4.53 10.21
CA VAL A 419 32.37 4.62 9.12
C VAL A 419 32.77 5.73 8.16
N GLN A 420 33.22 6.89 8.66
CA GLN A 420 33.68 8.00 7.85
C GLN A 420 34.92 7.61 7.04
N ALA A 421 35.92 6.98 7.66
CA ALA A 421 37.11 6.49 6.97
C ALA A 421 36.79 5.48 5.84
N LYS A 422 35.75 4.66 6.00
CA LYS A 422 35.28 3.74 4.93
C LYS A 422 34.51 4.45 3.82
N VAL A 423 33.84 5.56 4.12
CA VAL A 423 33.20 6.41 3.11
C VAL A 423 34.28 7.12 2.30
N ASP A 424 35.29 7.67 2.96
CA ASP A 424 36.40 8.38 2.32
C ASP A 424 37.21 7.42 1.44
N GLN A 425 37.55 6.22 1.94
CA GLN A 425 38.20 5.18 1.14
C GLN A 425 37.37 4.74 -0.08
N LYS A 426 36.03 4.81 -0.01
CA LYS A 426 35.17 4.51 -1.16
C LYS A 426 35.13 5.64 -2.19
N LEU A 427 35.29 6.89 -1.75
CA LEU A 427 35.39 8.05 -2.63
C LEU A 427 36.74 8.07 -3.34
N ASP A 428 37.83 7.74 -2.65
CA ASP A 428 39.17 7.64 -3.24
C ASP A 428 39.31 6.49 -4.25
N ASN A 429 38.52 5.42 -4.11
CA ASN A 429 38.47 4.34 -5.10
C ASN A 429 37.52 4.63 -6.28
N ALA A 430 36.74 5.72 -6.21
CA ALA A 430 35.79 6.13 -7.23
C ALA A 430 36.27 7.34 -8.06
N ALA A 431 37.28 8.06 -7.57
CA ALA A 431 38.08 9.03 -8.31
C ALA A 431 39.23 8.33 -9.03
#